data_AF-A0A946MCE8-F1
#
_entry.id   AF-A0A946MCE8-F1
#
_cell.length_a   1.000
_cell.length_b   1.000
_cell.length_c   1.000
_cell.angle_alpha   90.00
_cell.angle_beta   90.00
_cell.angle_gamma   90.00
#
_symmetry.space_group_name_H-M   'P 1'
#
loop_
_entity.id
_entity.type
_entity.pdbx_description
1 polymer ?
#
loop_
_entity_poly.entity_id
_entity_poly.type
_entity_poly.pdbx_seq_one_letter_code
_entity_poly.pdbx_strand_id
1 'polypeptide(L)'
;IGSRDRLKPLTNFSVYPATQLGVMRGPGDIKAKIEVIKILDGQFAQCRITEDSINDPILIGDQIYSPLWQRGIQVHFALIGFFDIDGDGKSDRDKVKNIIRSAGGIIDAELSIENTTDSEKTNLIRTGNVTVDTQYLVRGSVDAIINIDRTTYNRFEEKAKDYNIESITVNSLLNYAGYKNTRDAMGLSRGFDNGDPKTLVKPVLKEADQRNQLRKPPTRGTDGAF
;
A
#
# COMPACT_ATOMS: atom_id res chain seq x y z
N ILE A 1 7.99 -18.12 5.97
CA ILE A 1 8.73 -16.83 6.00
C ILE A 1 8.37 -16.08 7.28
N GLY A 2 9.34 -15.45 7.94
CA GLY A 2 9.14 -14.76 9.23
C GLY A 2 10.20 -13.70 9.53
N SER A 3 10.46 -13.41 10.81
CA SER A 3 11.38 -12.33 11.22
C SER A 3 12.84 -12.54 10.76
N ARG A 4 13.31 -13.79 10.64
CA ARG A 4 14.66 -14.10 10.10
C ARG A 4 14.82 -13.66 8.66
N ASP A 5 13.71 -13.57 7.93
CA ASP A 5 13.68 -13.18 6.53
C ASP A 5 13.44 -11.66 6.35
N ARG A 6 13.55 -10.87 7.42
CA ARG A 6 13.25 -9.42 7.47
C ARG A 6 11.80 -9.06 7.09
N LEU A 7 10.88 -9.99 7.24
CA LEU A 7 9.46 -9.72 6.98
C LEU A 7 8.89 -8.76 8.04
N LYS A 8 8.13 -7.76 7.62
CA LYS A 8 7.43 -6.82 8.50
C LYS A 8 5.91 -6.96 8.41
N PRO A 9 5.17 -6.65 9.48
CA PRO A 9 3.72 -6.41 9.37
C PRO A 9 3.41 -5.37 8.28
N LEU A 10 2.20 -5.42 7.74
CA LEU A 10 1.71 -4.59 6.62
C LEU A 10 2.41 -4.83 5.28
N THR A 11 3.34 -5.79 5.20
CA THR A 11 3.86 -6.25 3.91
C THR A 11 2.75 -6.98 3.17
N ASN A 12 2.49 -6.57 1.93
CA ASN A 12 1.49 -7.19 1.07
C ASN A 12 2.16 -8.09 0.04
N PHE A 13 1.52 -9.21 -0.26
CA PHE A 13 1.92 -10.16 -1.28
C PHE A 13 0.77 -10.41 -2.25
N SER A 14 1.13 -10.54 -3.51
CA SER A 14 0.27 -11.15 -4.52
C SER A 14 0.50 -12.65 -4.54
N VAL A 15 -0.59 -13.40 -4.60
CA VAL A 15 -0.61 -14.87 -4.64
C VAL A 15 -0.81 -15.33 -6.07
N TYR A 16 -0.01 -16.29 -6.50
CA TYR A 16 0.00 -16.86 -7.85
C TYR A 16 -0.19 -18.38 -7.78
N PRO A 17 -0.74 -19.01 -8.83
CA PRO A 17 -0.89 -20.46 -8.84
C PRO A 17 0.47 -21.15 -8.71
N ALA A 18 0.50 -22.31 -8.05
CA ALA A 18 1.71 -23.13 -7.95
C ALA A 18 2.39 -23.42 -9.31
N THR A 19 1.58 -23.54 -10.38
CA THR A 19 2.00 -23.80 -11.75
C THR A 19 2.49 -22.57 -12.51
N GLN A 20 2.52 -21.38 -11.89
CA GLN A 20 3.02 -20.17 -12.55
C GLN A 20 4.48 -20.37 -12.96
N LEU A 21 4.72 -20.36 -14.28
CA LEU A 21 6.04 -20.48 -14.90
C LEU A 21 6.52 -19.10 -15.38
N GLY A 22 7.64 -18.62 -14.85
CA GLY A 22 8.33 -17.41 -15.31
C GLY A 22 7.95 -16.12 -14.58
N VAL A 23 8.18 -14.99 -15.24
CA VAL A 23 7.96 -13.63 -14.70
C VAL A 23 6.46 -13.40 -14.54
N MET A 24 6.03 -13.02 -13.34
CA MET A 24 4.63 -12.70 -12.99
C MET A 24 4.13 -11.57 -13.91
N ARG A 25 3.26 -11.89 -14.88
CA ARG A 25 3.05 -11.06 -16.09
C ARG A 25 2.08 -9.90 -15.90
N GLY A 26 1.46 -9.79 -14.72
CA GLY A 26 0.61 -8.68 -14.35
C GLY A 26 -0.57 -9.07 -13.47
N PRO A 27 -1.53 -8.14 -13.26
CA PRO A 27 -2.64 -8.34 -12.35
C PRO A 27 -3.56 -9.53 -12.67
N GLY A 28 -3.65 -9.92 -13.94
CA GLY A 28 -4.49 -11.05 -14.38
C GLY A 28 -4.00 -12.43 -13.93
N ASP A 29 -2.72 -12.54 -13.53
CA ASP A 29 -2.15 -13.78 -13.02
C ASP A 29 -2.32 -13.91 -11.49
N ILE A 30 -2.85 -12.88 -10.83
CA ILE A 30 -2.98 -12.82 -9.37
C ILE A 30 -4.28 -13.50 -8.95
N LYS A 31 -4.16 -14.57 -8.16
CA LYS A 31 -5.30 -15.29 -7.58
C LYS A 31 -5.92 -14.56 -6.41
N ALA A 32 -5.06 -13.97 -5.59
CA ALA A 32 -5.43 -13.33 -4.34
C ALA A 32 -4.34 -12.36 -3.87
N LYS A 33 -4.68 -11.53 -2.89
CA LYS A 33 -3.73 -10.71 -2.15
C LYS A 33 -3.81 -11.01 -0.68
N ILE A 34 -2.65 -11.02 -0.03
CA ILE A 34 -2.53 -11.26 1.41
C ILE A 34 -1.67 -10.17 2.05
N GLU A 35 -2.04 -9.80 3.27
CA GLU A 35 -1.36 -8.80 4.08
C GLU A 35 -0.85 -9.45 5.36
N VAL A 36 0.43 -9.23 5.69
CA VAL A 36 1.01 -9.71 6.94
C VAL A 36 0.44 -8.91 8.11
N ILE A 37 -0.30 -9.56 9.01
CA ILE A 37 -0.89 -8.92 10.20
C ILE A 37 -0.01 -9.08 11.43
N LYS A 38 0.74 -10.19 11.53
CA LYS A 38 1.56 -10.49 12.70
C LYS A 38 2.73 -11.39 12.32
N ILE A 39 3.91 -11.08 12.84
CA ILE A 39 5.05 -12.02 12.80
C ILE A 39 4.94 -12.93 14.01
N LEU A 40 4.92 -14.24 13.80
CA LEU A 40 4.80 -15.22 14.87
C LEU A 40 6.18 -15.59 15.41
N ASP A 41 7.13 -15.87 14.51
CA ASP A 41 8.52 -16.17 14.85
C ASP A 41 9.48 -15.92 13.66
N GLY A 42 10.66 -16.57 13.69
CA GLY A 42 11.66 -16.49 12.64
C GLY A 42 11.24 -17.03 11.27
N GLN A 43 10.28 -17.94 11.21
CA GLN A 43 9.91 -18.69 9.99
C GLN A 43 8.42 -18.62 9.68
N PHE A 44 7.59 -18.11 10.59
CA PHE A 44 6.15 -18.03 10.46
C PHE A 44 5.61 -16.62 10.66
N ALA A 45 4.61 -16.29 9.86
CA ALA A 45 3.83 -15.07 9.95
C ALA A 45 2.35 -15.40 9.74
N GLN A 46 1.48 -14.65 10.39
CA GLN A 46 0.04 -14.69 10.18
C GLN A 46 -0.34 -13.58 9.21
N CYS A 47 -1.14 -13.95 8.21
CA CYS A 47 -1.62 -13.03 7.19
C CYS A 47 -3.16 -12.99 7.17
N ARG A 48 -3.71 -11.90 6.65
CA ARG A 48 -5.13 -11.75 6.29
C ARG A 48 -5.25 -11.73 4.77
N ILE A 49 -6.28 -12.37 4.24
CA ILE A 49 -6.64 -12.28 2.81
C ILE A 49 -7.36 -10.94 2.60
N THR A 50 -6.87 -10.12 1.67
CA THR A 50 -7.42 -8.79 1.36
C THR A 50 -8.23 -8.78 0.06
N GLU A 51 -7.87 -9.66 -0.87
CA GLU A 51 -8.59 -9.92 -2.13
C GLU A 51 -8.46 -11.41 -2.46
N ASP A 52 -9.53 -12.02 -2.97
CA ASP A 52 -9.53 -13.40 -3.46
C ASP A 52 -10.49 -13.59 -4.63
N SER A 53 -10.26 -14.67 -5.38
CA SER A 53 -11.16 -15.15 -6.42
C SER A 53 -11.91 -16.37 -5.91
N ILE A 54 -13.24 -16.31 -5.94
CA ILE A 54 -14.11 -17.47 -5.62
C ILE A 54 -13.84 -18.64 -6.59
N ASN A 55 -13.51 -18.32 -7.84
CA ASN A 55 -13.31 -19.33 -8.89
C ASN A 55 -11.91 -19.96 -8.83
N ASP A 56 -10.96 -19.33 -8.14
CA ASP A 56 -9.59 -19.83 -8.01
C ASP A 56 -9.05 -19.56 -6.59
N PRO A 57 -9.47 -20.39 -5.61
CA PRO A 57 -9.12 -20.18 -4.21
C PRO A 57 -7.62 -20.37 -3.96
N ILE A 58 -7.11 -19.79 -2.87
CA ILE A 58 -5.73 -19.99 -2.43
C ILE A 58 -5.53 -21.44 -1.99
N LEU A 59 -4.52 -22.11 -2.57
CA LEU A 59 -4.17 -23.49 -2.25
C LEU A 59 -2.77 -23.58 -1.61
N ILE A 60 -2.53 -24.65 -0.87
CA ILE A 60 -1.19 -24.95 -0.36
C ILE A 60 -0.25 -25.17 -1.55
N GLY A 61 0.89 -24.47 -1.55
CA GLY A 61 1.87 -24.53 -2.63
C GLY A 61 1.75 -23.37 -3.64
N ASP A 62 0.71 -22.56 -3.56
CA ASP A 62 0.64 -21.30 -4.31
C ASP A 62 1.81 -20.38 -3.95
N GLN A 63 2.32 -19.69 -4.97
CA GLN A 63 3.49 -18.85 -4.85
C GLN A 63 3.10 -17.45 -4.39
N ILE A 64 4.00 -16.75 -3.70
CA ILE A 64 3.78 -15.37 -3.26
C ILE A 64 4.91 -14.47 -3.71
N TYR A 65 4.57 -13.23 -4.08
CA TYR A 65 5.54 -12.22 -4.50
C TYR A 65 5.16 -10.82 -4.04
N SER A 66 6.20 -10.05 -3.75
CA SER A 66 6.10 -8.63 -3.44
C SER A 66 7.37 -7.92 -3.91
N PRO A 67 7.29 -6.87 -4.73
CA PRO A 67 8.45 -6.03 -5.00
C PRO A 67 8.88 -5.23 -3.76
N LEU A 68 8.03 -5.12 -2.74
CA LEU A 68 8.31 -4.38 -1.50
C LEU A 68 9.18 -5.16 -0.51
N TRP A 69 9.39 -6.46 -0.75
CA TRP A 69 10.11 -7.33 0.18
C TRP A 69 10.91 -8.39 -0.55
N GLN A 70 12.15 -8.59 -0.08
CA GLN A 70 12.98 -9.70 -0.50
C GLN A 70 13.54 -10.40 0.74
N ARG A 71 13.65 -11.73 0.65
CA ARG A 71 14.11 -12.56 1.75
C ARG A 71 15.49 -12.13 2.24
N GLY A 72 15.58 -11.69 3.50
CA GLY A 72 16.85 -11.45 4.20
C GLY A 72 17.56 -10.13 3.91
N ILE A 73 17.11 -9.35 2.93
CA ILE A 73 17.67 -8.04 2.58
C ILE A 73 16.59 -6.95 2.59
N GLN A 74 17.01 -5.69 2.71
CA GLN A 74 16.11 -4.57 2.49
C GLN A 74 16.05 -4.28 0.99
N VAL A 75 14.85 -3.98 0.49
CA VAL A 75 14.68 -3.61 -0.91
C VAL A 75 14.93 -2.11 -1.04
N HIS A 76 15.72 -1.74 -2.03
CA HIS A 76 16.11 -0.36 -2.28
C HIS A 76 15.40 0.20 -3.51
N PHE A 77 14.91 1.43 -3.38
CA PHE A 77 14.07 2.09 -4.38
C PHE A 77 14.65 3.45 -4.77
N ALA A 78 14.50 3.78 -6.06
CA ALA A 78 14.60 5.13 -6.58
C ALA A 78 13.22 5.58 -7.07
N LEU A 79 12.86 6.85 -6.83
CA LEU A 79 11.57 7.42 -7.20
C LEU A 79 11.74 8.52 -8.24
N ILE A 80 11.09 8.40 -9.40
CA ILE A 80 11.13 9.42 -10.45
C ILE A 80 9.74 9.85 -10.90
N GLY A 81 9.54 11.14 -11.09
CA GLY A 81 8.31 11.70 -11.66
C GLY A 81 7.36 12.33 -10.65
N PHE A 82 6.23 12.79 -11.17
CA PHE A 82 5.07 13.24 -10.43
C PHE A 82 4.15 12.06 -10.17
N PHE A 83 3.74 11.90 -8.91
CA PHE A 83 2.84 10.84 -8.49
C PHE A 83 1.50 11.48 -8.16
N ASP A 84 0.47 11.22 -8.96
CA ASP A 84 -0.90 11.59 -8.65
C ASP A 84 -1.71 10.30 -8.72
N ILE A 85 -1.83 9.67 -7.57
CA ILE A 85 -2.40 8.33 -7.45
C ILE A 85 -3.91 8.44 -7.45
N ASP A 86 -4.43 9.43 -6.74
CA ASP A 86 -5.86 9.57 -6.60
C ASP A 86 -6.47 10.39 -7.76
N GLY A 87 -5.72 11.21 -8.48
CA GLY A 87 -6.18 12.00 -9.62
C GLY A 87 -6.70 13.38 -9.21
N ASP A 88 -6.20 13.95 -8.12
CA ASP A 88 -6.55 15.31 -7.66
C ASP A 88 -5.59 16.39 -8.18
N GLY A 89 -4.59 16.01 -8.98
CA GLY A 89 -3.58 16.92 -9.51
C GLY A 89 -2.52 17.34 -8.48
N LYS A 90 -2.51 16.74 -7.29
CA LYS A 90 -1.48 16.96 -6.26
C LYS A 90 -0.54 15.77 -6.18
N SER A 91 0.64 16.03 -5.62
CA SER A 91 1.66 14.99 -5.47
C SER A 91 1.34 14.09 -4.28
N ASP A 92 1.09 12.81 -4.56
CA ASP A 92 0.93 11.72 -3.61
C ASP A 92 2.25 11.03 -3.25
N ARG A 93 3.38 11.67 -3.55
CA ARG A 93 4.73 11.12 -3.33
C ARG A 93 4.95 10.64 -1.90
N ASP A 94 4.52 11.40 -0.90
CA ASP A 94 4.70 11.00 0.49
C ASP A 94 3.89 9.75 0.85
N LYS A 95 2.72 9.54 0.24
CA LYS A 95 1.95 8.30 0.38
C LYS A 95 2.77 7.11 -0.16
N VAL A 96 3.37 7.24 -1.35
CA VAL A 96 4.26 6.21 -1.94
C VAL A 96 5.43 5.91 -1.02
N LYS A 97 6.11 6.95 -0.51
CA LYS A 97 7.25 6.82 0.40
C LYS A 97 6.87 6.06 1.68
N ASN A 98 5.70 6.38 2.24
CA ASN A 98 5.20 5.73 3.45
C ASN A 98 4.86 4.25 3.22
N ILE A 99 4.33 3.89 2.05
CA ILE A 99 4.08 2.48 1.68
C ILE A 99 5.40 1.71 1.61
N ILE A 100 6.41 2.24 0.91
CA ILE A 100 7.73 1.60 0.77
C ILE A 100 8.39 1.41 2.14
N ARG A 101 8.40 2.46 2.97
CA ARG A 101 9.05 2.44 4.28
C ARG A 101 8.33 1.53 5.27
N SER A 102 6.99 1.48 5.23
CA SER A 102 6.19 0.59 6.07
C SER A 102 6.53 -0.89 5.82
N ALA A 103 6.75 -1.26 4.54
CA ALA A 103 7.21 -2.59 4.17
C ALA A 103 8.70 -2.85 4.50
N GLY A 104 9.45 -1.82 4.92
CA GLY A 104 10.86 -1.91 5.27
C GLY A 104 11.84 -1.61 4.14
N GLY A 105 11.34 -1.11 3.01
CA GLY A 105 12.16 -0.63 1.91
C GLY A 105 12.89 0.67 2.23
N ILE A 106 13.98 0.91 1.50
CA ILE A 106 14.85 2.09 1.59
C ILE A 106 14.69 2.89 0.30
N ILE A 107 14.72 4.22 0.41
CA ILE A 107 14.63 5.11 -0.75
C ILE A 107 15.98 5.81 -0.88
N ASP A 108 16.74 5.42 -1.90
CA ASP A 108 18.12 5.88 -2.12
C ASP A 108 18.16 7.20 -2.90
N ALA A 109 17.21 7.36 -3.81
CA ALA A 109 17.19 8.47 -4.75
C ALA A 109 15.77 8.94 -5.07
N GLU A 110 15.63 10.25 -5.26
CA GLU A 110 14.40 10.87 -5.69
C GLU A 110 14.70 11.92 -6.77
N LEU A 111 13.89 11.91 -7.83
CA LEU A 111 13.84 12.96 -8.83
C LEU A 111 12.38 13.38 -9.03
N SER A 112 12.05 14.63 -8.72
CA SER A 112 10.68 15.12 -8.71
C SER A 112 10.61 16.61 -9.04
N ILE A 113 9.40 17.08 -9.32
CA ILE A 113 9.08 18.50 -9.34
C ILE A 113 8.27 18.84 -8.09
N GLU A 114 8.60 19.94 -7.43
CA GLU A 114 7.70 20.48 -6.42
C GLU A 114 6.53 21.15 -7.11
N ASN A 115 5.32 20.79 -6.70
CA ASN A 115 4.13 21.56 -7.07
C ASN A 115 4.08 22.78 -6.13
N THR A 116 5.02 23.71 -6.33
CA THR A 116 4.87 25.03 -5.72
C THR A 116 3.68 25.70 -6.40
N THR A 117 2.82 26.33 -5.61
CA THR A 117 1.63 27.07 -6.08
C THR A 117 1.99 28.18 -7.09
N ASP A 118 3.27 28.51 -7.19
CA ASP A 118 3.85 29.53 -8.06
C ASP A 118 4.37 28.89 -9.36
N SER A 119 3.60 28.98 -10.44
CA SER A 119 3.90 28.36 -11.75
C SER A 119 5.23 28.80 -12.36
N GLU A 120 5.84 29.87 -11.86
CA GLU A 120 7.14 30.39 -12.32
C GLU A 120 8.35 29.80 -11.58
N LYS A 121 8.15 28.99 -10.52
CA LYS A 121 9.23 28.41 -9.70
C LYS A 121 9.19 26.89 -9.62
N THR A 122 8.83 26.20 -10.69
CA THR A 122 8.94 24.74 -10.73
C THR A 122 10.42 24.34 -10.79
N ASN A 123 11.00 24.11 -9.61
CA ASN A 123 12.36 23.60 -9.48
C ASN A 123 12.36 22.08 -9.42
N LEU A 124 13.38 21.49 -10.04
CA LEU A 124 13.63 20.06 -9.96
C LEU A 124 14.24 19.73 -8.60
N ILE A 125 13.55 18.90 -7.82
CA ILE A 125 14.07 18.36 -6.57
C ILE A 125 14.78 17.05 -6.87
N ARG A 126 16.06 17.01 -6.55
CA ARG A 126 16.87 15.80 -6.53
C ARG A 126 17.33 15.51 -5.11
N THR A 127 17.08 14.30 -4.64
CA THR A 127 17.56 13.83 -3.34
C THR A 127 18.29 12.51 -3.52
N GLY A 128 19.42 12.33 -2.83
CA GLY A 128 20.19 11.10 -2.86
C GLY A 128 20.78 10.76 -4.25
N ASN A 129 21.17 9.49 -4.42
CA ASN A 129 21.82 9.00 -5.64
C ASN A 129 21.42 7.55 -5.90
N VAL A 130 21.20 7.21 -7.17
CA VAL A 130 21.01 5.83 -7.61
C VAL A 130 22.35 5.09 -7.48
N THR A 131 22.35 3.91 -6.85
CA THR A 131 23.54 3.08 -6.62
C THR A 131 23.34 1.67 -7.20
N VAL A 132 24.39 0.85 -7.12
CA VAL A 132 24.33 -0.58 -7.48
C VAL A 132 23.41 -1.40 -6.58
N ASP A 133 23.06 -0.88 -5.39
CA ASP A 133 22.18 -1.56 -4.44
C ASP A 133 20.69 -1.27 -4.74
N THR A 134 20.41 -0.21 -5.49
CA THR A 134 19.05 0.18 -5.87
C THR A 134 18.45 -0.86 -6.81
N GLN A 135 17.34 -1.48 -6.42
CA GLN A 135 16.73 -2.61 -7.14
C GLN A 135 15.58 -2.17 -8.05
N TYR A 136 14.77 -1.21 -7.59
CA TYR A 136 13.58 -0.77 -8.31
C TYR A 136 13.58 0.73 -8.58
N LEU A 137 13.22 1.10 -9.81
CA LEU A 137 12.91 2.46 -10.23
C LEU A 137 11.39 2.62 -10.33
N VAL A 138 10.80 3.31 -9.36
CA VAL A 138 9.36 3.61 -9.34
C VAL A 138 9.08 4.85 -10.17
N ARG A 139 8.30 4.68 -11.25
CA ARG A 139 7.99 5.74 -12.21
C ARG A 139 6.58 6.31 -12.04
N GLY A 140 6.50 7.63 -11.96
CA GLY A 140 5.30 8.44 -12.13
C GLY A 140 5.29 9.15 -13.49
N SER A 141 4.51 10.23 -13.62
CA SER A 141 4.54 11.09 -14.81
C SER A 141 5.83 11.90 -14.86
N VAL A 142 6.53 11.88 -16.00
CA VAL A 142 7.84 12.53 -16.15
C VAL A 142 7.81 13.74 -17.09
N ASP A 143 6.66 14.04 -17.71
CA ASP A 143 6.55 15.06 -18.75
C ASP A 143 7.04 16.42 -18.26
N ALA A 144 6.62 16.82 -17.06
CA ALA A 144 7.04 18.07 -16.46
C ALA A 144 8.55 18.11 -16.15
N ILE A 145 9.14 16.99 -15.70
CA ILE A 145 10.59 16.89 -15.46
C ILE A 145 11.35 17.05 -16.77
N ILE A 146 10.91 16.36 -17.84
CA ILE A 146 11.55 16.39 -19.16
C ILE A 146 11.51 17.81 -19.74
N ASN A 147 10.41 18.53 -19.55
CA ASN A 147 10.24 19.89 -20.04
C ASN A 147 11.13 20.91 -19.32
N ILE A 148 11.39 20.70 -18.03
CA ILE A 148 12.25 21.57 -17.21
C ILE A 148 13.73 21.26 -17.46
N ASP A 149 14.13 19.99 -17.32
CA ASP A 149 15.52 19.57 -17.48
C ASP A 149 15.63 18.12 -17.97
N ARG A 150 15.52 17.97 -19.29
CA ARG A 150 15.76 16.70 -20.00
C ARG A 150 17.13 16.10 -19.72
N THR A 151 18.16 16.93 -19.49
CA THR A 151 19.53 16.41 -19.29
C THR A 151 19.67 15.71 -17.95
N THR A 152 19.05 16.23 -16.90
CA THR A 152 19.04 15.60 -15.58
C THR A 152 18.17 14.35 -15.58
N TYR A 153 17.02 14.39 -16.25
CA TYR A 153 16.19 13.18 -16.48
C TYR A 153 16.99 12.06 -17.16
N ASN A 154 17.61 12.35 -18.30
CA ASN A 154 18.37 11.37 -19.08
C ASN A 154 19.52 10.78 -18.25
N ARG A 155 20.25 11.60 -17.49
CA ARG A 155 21.33 11.13 -16.61
C ARG A 155 20.82 10.22 -15.49
N PHE A 156 19.64 10.49 -14.95
CA PHE A 156 19.03 9.65 -13.92
C PHE A 156 18.60 8.30 -14.50
N GLU A 157 17.97 8.30 -15.68
CA GLU A 157 17.55 7.11 -16.42
C GLU A 157 18.74 6.26 -16.91
N GLU A 158 19.80 6.89 -17.40
CA GLU A 158 21.02 6.22 -17.83
C GLU A 158 21.67 5.46 -16.67
N LYS A 159 21.83 6.10 -15.51
CA LYS A 159 22.32 5.43 -14.30
C LYS A 159 21.46 4.24 -13.88
N ALA A 160 20.14 4.36 -13.99
CA ALA A 160 19.25 3.24 -13.67
C ALA A 160 19.42 2.08 -14.65
N LYS A 161 19.68 2.36 -15.93
CA LYS A 161 19.98 1.33 -16.93
C LYS A 161 21.36 0.70 -16.70
N ASP A 162 22.37 1.48 -16.38
CA ASP A 162 23.74 1.01 -16.15
C ASP A 162 23.80 0.01 -14.99
N TYR A 163 23.00 0.21 -13.95
CA TYR A 163 22.88 -0.70 -12.81
C TYR A 163 21.79 -1.77 -12.98
N ASN A 164 21.18 -1.88 -14.17
CA ASN A 164 20.15 -2.87 -14.48
C ASN A 164 18.98 -2.87 -13.48
N ILE A 165 18.56 -1.66 -13.08
CA ILE A 165 17.47 -1.46 -12.13
C ILE A 165 16.13 -1.78 -12.79
N GLU A 166 15.31 -2.57 -12.12
CA GLU A 166 14.00 -2.93 -12.63
C GLU A 166 13.04 -1.74 -12.53
N SER A 167 12.38 -1.37 -13.63
CA SER A 167 11.42 -0.28 -13.62
C SER A 167 10.00 -0.77 -13.33
N ILE A 168 9.34 -0.14 -12.36
CA ILE A 168 7.95 -0.41 -12.00
C ILE A 168 7.15 0.89 -12.01
N THR A 169 5.91 0.86 -12.49
CA THR A 169 5.03 2.03 -12.38
C THR A 169 4.54 2.20 -10.95
N VAL A 170 4.22 3.43 -10.55
CA VAL A 170 3.61 3.69 -9.24
C VAL A 170 2.34 2.85 -9.04
N ASN A 171 1.49 2.74 -10.07
CA ASN A 171 0.25 1.97 -10.00
C ASN A 171 0.51 0.47 -9.79
N SER A 172 1.51 -0.09 -10.49
CA SER A 172 1.92 -1.47 -10.27
C SER A 172 2.40 -1.70 -8.84
N LEU A 173 3.26 -0.81 -8.31
CA LEU A 173 3.73 -0.89 -6.92
C LEU A 173 2.57 -0.84 -5.92
N LEU A 174 1.61 0.05 -6.13
CA LEU A 174 0.43 0.20 -5.27
C LEU A 174 -0.47 -1.03 -5.31
N ASN A 175 -0.66 -1.61 -6.50
CA ASN A 175 -1.41 -2.85 -6.65
C ASN A 175 -0.78 -3.98 -5.83
N TYR A 176 0.56 -4.09 -5.85
CA TYR A 176 1.30 -5.02 -5.01
C TYR A 176 1.23 -4.68 -3.52
N ALA A 177 1.18 -3.40 -3.18
CA ALA A 177 0.99 -2.92 -1.82
C ALA A 177 -0.43 -3.15 -1.28
N GLY A 178 -1.36 -3.67 -2.08
CA GLY A 178 -2.76 -3.82 -1.70
C GLY A 178 -3.49 -2.47 -1.57
N TYR A 179 -2.93 -1.39 -2.11
CA TYR A 179 -3.54 -0.06 -2.07
C TYR A 179 -4.70 0.01 -3.07
N LYS A 180 -5.88 0.39 -2.59
CA LYS A 180 -7.06 0.69 -3.42
C LYS A 180 -7.33 2.18 -3.37
N ASN A 181 -7.53 2.79 -4.54
CA ASN A 181 -7.97 4.17 -4.60
C ASN A 181 -9.38 4.28 -4.02
N THR A 182 -9.58 5.15 -3.03
CA THR A 182 -10.86 5.34 -2.34
C THR A 182 -11.97 5.81 -3.28
N ARG A 183 -11.64 6.39 -4.46
CA ARG A 183 -12.62 6.74 -5.50
C ARG A 183 -13.43 5.51 -5.97
N ASP A 184 -12.84 4.31 -5.98
CA ASP A 184 -13.57 3.07 -6.32
C ASP A 184 -14.40 2.51 -5.16
N ALA A 185 -14.03 2.84 -3.92
CA ALA A 185 -14.76 2.40 -2.72
C ALA A 185 -16.12 3.12 -2.56
N MET A 186 -16.32 4.27 -3.22
CA MET A 186 -17.62 4.96 -3.24
C MET A 186 -18.62 4.38 -4.25
N GLY A 187 -18.20 3.41 -5.09
CA GLY A 187 -19.06 2.78 -6.10
C GLY A 187 -19.95 1.64 -5.59
N LEU A 188 -19.73 1.13 -4.38
CA LEU A 188 -20.43 -0.07 -3.84
C LEU A 188 -21.46 0.22 -2.74
N SER A 189 -21.84 1.48 -2.55
CA SER A 189 -22.99 1.86 -1.72
C SER A 189 -24.01 2.67 -2.54
N ARG A 190 -24.53 2.10 -3.62
CA ARG A 190 -25.75 2.62 -4.27
C ARG A 190 -26.95 1.71 -3.98
N GLY A 191 -27.29 1.72 -2.70
CA GLY A 191 -28.60 1.36 -2.17
C GLY A 191 -29.07 2.32 -1.07
N PHE A 192 -28.37 3.43 -0.83
CA PHE A 192 -28.73 4.41 0.18
C PHE A 192 -28.60 5.84 -0.36
N ASP A 193 -29.57 6.63 0.05
CA ASP A 193 -29.99 7.95 -0.44
C ASP A 193 -28.90 9.03 -0.36
N ASN A 194 -28.87 9.94 -1.33
CA ASN A 194 -27.98 11.10 -1.39
C ASN A 194 -28.50 12.21 -0.45
N GLY A 195 -28.41 11.98 0.84
CA GLY A 195 -28.55 13.03 1.85
C GLY A 195 -27.33 13.01 2.75
N ASP A 196 -26.81 14.18 3.10
CA ASP A 196 -25.69 14.33 4.04
C ASP A 196 -25.81 13.33 5.19
N PRO A 197 -24.74 12.57 5.52
CA PRO A 197 -24.82 11.57 6.57
C PRO A 197 -25.19 12.24 7.88
N LYS A 198 -26.45 12.08 8.30
CA LYS A 198 -26.90 12.54 9.61
C LYS A 198 -26.00 11.89 10.64
N THR A 199 -25.37 12.70 11.48
CA THR A 199 -24.64 12.22 12.65
C THR A 199 -25.54 11.24 13.40
N LEU A 200 -25.03 10.04 13.65
CA LEU A 200 -25.74 9.02 14.42
C LEU A 200 -25.87 9.51 15.87
N VAL A 201 -26.93 10.26 16.15
CA VAL A 201 -27.31 10.62 17.51
C VAL A 201 -27.94 9.38 18.14
N LYS A 202 -27.42 8.96 19.30
CA LYS A 202 -28.05 7.87 20.07
C LYS A 202 -29.54 8.19 20.25
N PRO A 203 -30.46 7.28 19.88
CA PRO A 203 -31.88 7.56 20.01
C PRO A 203 -32.21 7.82 21.48
N VAL A 204 -32.82 8.97 21.75
CA VAL A 204 -33.39 9.27 23.07
C VAL A 204 -34.66 8.43 23.20
N LEU A 205 -34.60 7.41 24.04
CA LEU A 205 -35.74 6.55 24.34
C LEU A 205 -36.81 7.35 25.08
N LYS A 206 -38.09 7.13 24.74
CA LYS A 206 -39.23 7.69 25.49
C LYS A 206 -39.16 7.22 26.95
N GLU A 207 -39.59 8.05 27.90
CA GLU A 207 -39.51 7.74 29.34
C GLU A 207 -40.16 6.40 29.73
N ALA A 208 -41.13 5.92 28.94
CA ALA A 208 -41.76 4.61 29.13
C ALA A 208 -40.77 3.43 28.95
N ASP A 209 -39.79 3.55 28.05
CA ASP A 209 -38.82 2.50 27.71
C ASP A 209 -37.55 2.55 28.58
N GLN A 210 -37.33 3.64 29.30
CA GLN A 210 -36.19 3.77 30.23
C GLN A 210 -36.33 2.86 31.46
N ARG A 211 -37.54 2.40 31.79
CA ARG A 211 -37.79 1.49 32.93
C ARG A 211 -37.17 0.10 32.72
N ASN A 212 -36.96 -0.32 31.47
CA ASN A 212 -36.31 -1.60 31.16
C ASN A 212 -34.77 -1.54 31.21
N GLN A 213 -34.17 -0.37 31.46
CA GLN A 213 -32.72 -0.22 31.64
C GLN A 213 -32.27 -0.38 33.11
N LEU A 214 -33.20 -0.57 34.04
CA LEU A 214 -32.89 -0.74 35.47
C LEU A 214 -32.64 -2.21 35.87
N ARG A 215 -32.22 -3.07 34.94
CA ARG A 215 -31.65 -4.36 35.31
C ARG A 215 -30.19 -4.17 35.67
N LYS A 216 -29.93 -3.77 36.91
CA LYS A 216 -28.59 -3.91 37.49
C LYS A 216 -28.26 -5.41 37.53
N PRO A 217 -27.07 -5.85 37.10
CA PRO A 217 -26.64 -7.21 37.38
C PRO A 217 -26.66 -7.43 38.91
N PRO A 218 -27.02 -8.63 39.40
CA PRO A 218 -27.07 -8.89 40.82
C PRO A 218 -25.70 -8.60 41.43
N THR A 219 -25.66 -7.66 42.36
CA THR A 219 -24.47 -7.38 43.17
C THR A 219 -24.29 -8.50 44.18
N ARG A 220 -23.11 -9.13 44.16
CA ARG A 220 -22.70 -10.13 45.15
C ARG A 220 -22.82 -9.53 46.56
N GLY A 221 -23.73 -10.07 47.36
CA GLY A 221 -23.85 -9.71 48.78
C GLY A 221 -22.55 -10.03 49.52
N THR A 222 -22.26 -9.28 50.58
CA THR A 222 -21.06 -9.45 51.41
C THR A 222 -21.00 -10.77 52.18
N ASP A 223 -22.06 -11.59 52.15
CA ASP A 223 -22.03 -12.98 52.60
C ASP A 223 -22.29 -13.88 51.39
N GLY A 224 -21.27 -14.63 50.97
CA GLY A 224 -21.31 -15.42 49.75
C GLY A 224 -22.35 -16.53 49.75
N ALA A 225 -23.45 -16.33 49.04
CA ALA A 225 -24.26 -17.37 48.41
C ALA A 225 -25.00 -16.73 47.22
N PHE A 226 -25.11 -17.50 46.14
CA PHE A 226 -25.43 -17.09 44.75
C PHE A 226 -26.54 -16.06 44.55
#